data_AF-A0A327XZE2-F1
#
_entry.id   AF-A0A327XZE2-F1
#
_cell.length_a   1.000
_cell.length_b   1.000
_cell.length_c   1.000
_cell.angle_alpha   90.00
_cell.angle_beta   90.00
_cell.angle_gamma   90.00
#
_symmetry.space_group_name_H-M   'P 1'
#
loop_
_entity.id
_entity.type
_entity.pdbx_description
1 polymer ?
#
loop_
_entity_poly.entity_id
_entity_poly.type
_entity_poly.pdbx_seq_one_letter_code
_entity_poly.pdbx_strand_id
1 'polypeptide(L)'
;MYYSKRGEGLWFRAGEEEPKVFELDTYISGVVRDLNRLGLYTNGCCDGHRNRRPHIRFDQRTDMEKVMQLWNALQVNMRLRHPYVVTFLTNRERLLDAAEQMRNVHQIGWEKAKNIFGRCCFFILLKSCCSCLLKTIIEFKVSVQKSSIQFLFQKK
;
A
#
# COMPACT_ATOMS: atom_id res chain seq x y z
N MET A 1 7.09 14.02 -2.85
CA MET A 1 8.09 12.96 -2.57
C MET A 1 9.44 13.63 -2.69
N TYR A 2 10.03 14.04 -1.57
CA TYR A 2 11.30 14.76 -1.55
C TYR A 2 12.42 13.76 -1.26
N TYR A 3 13.24 13.46 -2.26
CA TYR A 3 14.53 12.81 -2.05
C TYR A 3 15.58 13.89 -1.95
N SER A 4 15.80 14.38 -0.73
CA SER A 4 16.84 15.34 -0.40
C SER A 4 17.73 14.71 0.66
N LYS A 5 18.92 14.25 0.26
CA LYS A 5 20.07 14.29 1.16
C LYS A 5 20.67 15.69 0.99
N ARG A 6 20.06 16.67 1.65
CA ARG A 6 20.34 18.11 1.56
C ARG A 6 19.89 18.68 0.21
N GLY A 7 19.17 19.81 0.27
CA GLY A 7 18.48 20.41 -0.86
C GLY A 7 19.40 20.71 -2.03
N GLU A 8 18.77 20.84 -3.20
CA GLU A 8 19.32 21.34 -4.47
C GLU A 8 19.96 20.28 -5.38
N GLY A 9 19.14 19.54 -6.12
CA GLY A 9 19.57 18.79 -7.30
C GLY A 9 18.79 17.51 -7.59
N LEU A 10 18.73 17.11 -8.87
CA LEU A 10 18.44 15.73 -9.26
C LEU A 10 19.55 14.84 -8.68
N TRP A 11 19.25 13.64 -8.17
CA TRP A 11 20.27 12.74 -7.57
C TRP A 11 21.29 12.22 -8.59
N PHE A 12 21.08 12.50 -9.87
CA PHE A 12 21.88 12.09 -11.03
C PHE A 12 21.81 13.18 -12.10
N ARG A 13 22.79 13.21 -13.00
CA ARG A 13 22.80 14.13 -14.13
C ARG A 13 22.02 13.54 -15.31
N ALA A 14 20.80 14.03 -15.53
CA ALA A 14 19.97 13.59 -16.65
C ALA A 14 20.66 13.87 -18.00
N GLY A 15 20.87 12.83 -18.80
CA GLY A 15 21.56 12.91 -20.10
C GLY A 15 23.07 12.64 -20.06
N GLU A 16 23.69 12.60 -18.88
CA GLU A 16 25.10 12.21 -18.67
C GLU A 16 25.23 10.87 -17.95
N GLU A 17 24.33 10.59 -16.99
CA GLU A 17 24.37 9.39 -16.14
C GLU A 17 23.08 8.58 -16.29
N GLU A 18 23.21 7.25 -16.39
CA GLU A 18 22.06 6.37 -16.24
C GLU A 18 21.49 6.48 -14.81
N PRO A 19 20.16 6.64 -14.64
CA PRO A 19 19.57 6.66 -13.32
C PRO A 19 19.90 5.37 -12.60
N LYS A 20 20.51 5.46 -11.42
CA LYS A 20 20.78 4.30 -10.56
C LYS A 20 19.48 3.81 -9.93
N VAL A 21 18.63 3.14 -10.71
CA VAL A 21 17.31 2.67 -10.30
C VAL A 21 17.36 1.73 -9.08
N PHE A 22 18.51 1.11 -8.80
CA PHE A 22 18.70 0.30 -7.60
C PHE A 22 18.86 1.12 -6.31
N GLU A 23 19.22 2.41 -6.42
CA GLU A 23 19.32 3.35 -5.29
C GLU A 23 17.96 4.00 -4.96
N LEU A 24 16.95 3.73 -5.78
CA LEU A 24 15.57 4.17 -5.59
C LEU A 24 14.76 3.20 -4.74
N ASP A 25 13.92 3.72 -3.85
CA ASP A 25 12.96 2.90 -3.09
C ASP A 25 11.73 2.54 -3.95
N THR A 26 11.95 1.88 -5.09
CA THR A 26 10.90 1.58 -6.06
C THR A 26 9.79 0.71 -5.47
N TYR A 27 10.13 -0.24 -4.59
CA TYR A 27 9.18 -1.16 -3.97
C TYR A 27 8.20 -0.50 -3.00
N ILE A 28 8.62 0.56 -2.30
CA ILE A 28 7.78 1.24 -1.29
C ILE A 28 7.03 2.44 -1.87
N SER A 29 7.47 2.95 -3.03
CA SER A 29 6.89 4.14 -3.66
C SER A 29 5.38 4.02 -3.93
N GLY A 30 4.93 2.84 -4.37
CA GLY A 30 3.52 2.54 -4.63
C GLY A 30 2.68 2.65 -3.35
N VAL A 31 3.15 2.00 -2.28
CA VAL A 31 2.54 2.05 -0.95
C VAL A 31 2.43 3.49 -0.46
N VAL A 32 3.52 4.26 -0.51
CA VAL A 32 3.55 5.65 -0.04
C VAL A 32 2.54 6.52 -0.78
N ARG A 33 2.46 6.37 -2.11
CA ARG A 33 1.49 7.09 -2.93
C ARG A 33 0.05 6.75 -2.55
N ASP A 34 -0.27 5.47 -2.37
CA ASP A 34 -1.63 5.04 -2.09
C ASP A 34 -2.05 5.34 -0.63
N LEU A 35 -1.11 5.31 0.34
CA LEU A 35 -1.32 5.86 1.69
C LEU A 35 -1.70 7.34 1.68
N ASN A 36 -0.94 8.16 0.95
CA ASN A 36 -1.22 9.59 0.84
C ASN A 36 -2.58 9.86 0.20
N ARG A 37 -3.02 9.04 -0.78
CA ARG A 37 -4.37 9.12 -1.37
C ARG A 37 -5.48 8.76 -0.37
N LEU A 38 -5.20 7.89 0.58
CA LEU A 38 -6.11 7.54 1.68
C LEU A 38 -6.08 8.58 2.82
N GLY A 39 -5.34 9.67 2.68
CA GLY A 39 -5.18 10.71 3.71
C GLY A 39 -4.24 10.30 4.85
N LEU A 40 -3.44 9.24 4.66
CA LEU A 40 -2.46 8.75 5.63
C LEU A 40 -1.07 9.27 5.25
N TYR A 41 -0.74 10.48 5.72
CA TYR A 41 0.41 11.23 5.23
C TYR A 41 1.75 10.67 5.74
N THR A 42 2.71 10.60 4.82
CA THR A 42 4.07 10.10 5.11
C THR A 42 5.09 11.22 4.95
N ASN A 43 6.10 11.25 5.82
CA ASN A 43 7.20 12.22 5.76
C ASN A 43 8.58 11.57 5.53
N GLY A 44 8.61 10.23 5.43
CA GLY A 44 9.80 9.49 5.03
C GLY A 44 9.48 8.02 4.75
N CYS A 45 10.28 7.40 3.89
CA CYS A 45 10.18 5.97 3.60
C CYS A 45 11.55 5.44 3.17
N CYS A 46 11.74 4.13 3.30
CA CYS A 46 12.87 3.42 2.71
C CYS A 46 12.48 1.95 2.52
N ASP A 47 12.81 1.36 1.38
CA ASP A 47 12.54 -0.06 1.09
C ASP A 47 13.59 -1.00 1.68
N GLY A 48 14.60 -0.43 2.36
CA GLY A 48 15.67 -1.14 3.04
C GLY A 48 16.86 -1.51 2.14
N HIS A 49 16.81 -1.23 0.84
CA HIS A 49 17.89 -1.46 -0.13
C HIS A 49 18.59 -2.81 0.05
N ARG A 50 17.82 -3.88 0.24
CA ARG A 50 18.27 -5.28 0.52
C ARG A 50 19.00 -5.53 1.84
N ASN A 51 19.43 -4.49 2.55
CA ASN A 51 20.23 -4.61 3.77
C ASN A 51 19.41 -4.44 5.06
N ARG A 52 18.22 -3.85 4.95
CA ARG A 52 17.35 -3.53 6.08
C ARG A 52 15.91 -3.88 5.76
N ARG A 53 15.08 -3.93 6.80
CA ARG A 53 13.64 -4.05 6.64
C ARG A 53 13.05 -2.75 6.09
N PRO A 54 12.08 -2.83 5.17
CA PRO A 54 11.37 -1.65 4.70
C PRO A 54 10.69 -0.92 5.85
N HIS A 55 10.60 0.39 5.78
CA HIS A 55 9.89 1.18 6.79
C HIS A 55 9.31 2.47 6.23
N ILE A 56 8.26 2.96 6.88
CA ILE A 56 7.60 4.23 6.60
C ILE A 56 7.53 5.02 7.88
N ARG A 57 7.85 6.31 7.76
CA ARG A 57 7.62 7.32 8.79
C ARG A 57 6.40 8.16 8.38
N PHE A 58 5.45 8.21 9.29
CA PHE A 58 4.22 8.96 9.14
C PHE A 58 4.38 10.38 9.68
N ASP A 59 3.59 11.30 9.13
CA ASP A 59 3.42 12.61 9.73
C ASP A 59 2.72 12.48 11.09
N GLN A 60 3.05 13.34 12.05
CA GLN A 60 2.48 13.30 13.40
C GLN A 60 0.96 13.55 13.43
N ARG A 61 0.41 14.18 12.38
CA ARG A 61 -1.03 14.40 12.21
C ARG A 61 -1.77 13.17 11.67
N THR A 62 -1.03 12.11 11.31
CA THR A 62 -1.62 10.91 10.74
C THR A 62 -2.33 10.11 11.82
N ASP A 63 -3.55 9.69 11.50
CA ASP A 63 -4.33 8.77 12.30
C ASP A 63 -3.68 7.37 12.26
N MET A 64 -2.82 7.10 13.24
CA MET A 64 -2.08 5.84 13.34
C MET A 64 -3.00 4.65 13.61
N GLU A 65 -4.19 4.86 14.20
CA GLU A 65 -5.15 3.80 14.38
C GLU A 65 -5.67 3.30 13.02
N LYS A 66 -6.05 4.22 12.13
CA LYS A 66 -6.42 3.87 10.74
C LYS A 66 -5.29 3.20 9.99
N VAL A 67 -4.04 3.64 10.20
CA VAL A 67 -2.85 2.98 9.64
C VAL A 67 -2.80 1.52 10.10
N MET A 68 -2.88 1.25 11.40
CA MET A 68 -2.86 -0.11 11.94
C MET A 68 -4.03 -0.96 11.43
N GLN A 69 -5.25 -0.40 11.38
CA GLN A 69 -6.44 -1.06 10.84
C GLN A 69 -6.25 -1.47 9.38
N LEU A 70 -5.71 -0.57 8.55
CA LEU A 70 -5.44 -0.82 7.13
C LEU A 70 -4.46 -1.96 6.96
N TRP A 71 -3.33 -1.91 7.66
CA TRP A 71 -2.31 -2.94 7.52
C TRP A 71 -2.76 -4.32 8.02
N ASN A 72 -3.55 -4.35 9.09
CA ASN A 72 -4.15 -5.58 9.59
C ASN A 72 -5.15 -6.16 8.58
N ALA A 73 -6.01 -5.31 8.01
CA ALA A 73 -6.97 -5.70 6.98
C ALA A 73 -6.29 -6.28 5.72
N LEU A 74 -5.14 -5.73 5.33
CA LEU A 74 -4.32 -6.21 4.23
C LEU A 74 -3.44 -7.42 4.60
N GLN A 75 -3.49 -7.89 5.85
CA GLN A 75 -2.68 -9.00 6.36
C GLN A 75 -1.17 -8.79 6.16
N VAL A 76 -0.71 -7.54 6.18
CA VAL A 76 0.70 -7.21 6.02
C VAL A 76 1.38 -7.28 7.38
N ASN A 77 2.33 -8.21 7.52
CA ASN A 77 3.09 -8.33 8.77
C ASN A 77 4.02 -7.12 8.96
N MET A 78 3.80 -6.39 10.05
CA MET A 78 4.51 -5.16 10.35
C MET A 78 4.64 -4.96 11.86
N ARG A 79 5.60 -4.12 12.25
CA ARG A 79 5.85 -3.75 13.63
C ARG A 79 5.90 -2.23 13.75
N LEU A 80 5.21 -1.70 14.75
CA LEU A 80 5.38 -0.32 15.18
C LEU A 80 6.67 -0.22 16.02
N ARG A 81 7.67 0.52 15.53
CA ARG A 81 8.96 0.72 16.25
C ARG A 81 8.93 1.97 17.12
N HIS A 82 8.25 3.00 16.64
CA HIS A 82 8.04 4.29 17.27
C HIS A 82 6.61 4.73 16.93
N PRO A 83 5.94 5.60 17.71
CA PRO A 83 4.56 6.06 17.47
C PRO A 83 4.17 6.34 16.01
N TYR A 84 5.11 6.83 15.18
CA TYR A 84 4.87 7.17 13.78
C TYR A 84 5.83 6.45 12.82
N VAL A 85 6.40 5.30 13.21
CA VAL A 85 7.32 4.52 12.36
C VAL A 85 6.88 3.07 12.30
N VAL A 86 6.45 2.66 11.11
CA VAL A 86 6.10 1.28 10.79
C VAL A 86 7.27 0.62 10.07
N THR A 87 7.73 -0.52 10.58
CA THR A 87 8.69 -1.40 9.93
C THR A 87 7.97 -2.64 9.41
N PHE A 88 8.13 -2.94 8.13
CA PHE A 88 7.55 -4.14 7.53
C PHE A 88 8.42 -5.36 7.86
N LEU A 89 7.77 -6.45 8.25
CA LEU A 89 8.44 -7.72 8.55
C LEU A 89 8.46 -8.66 7.33
N THR A 90 7.91 -8.20 6.20
CA THR A 90 7.87 -8.92 4.94
C THR A 90 9.02 -8.49 4.01
N ASN A 91 9.28 -9.29 2.99
CA ASN A 91 10.22 -8.96 1.93
C ASN A 91 9.69 -7.76 1.11
N ARG A 92 10.60 -6.90 0.63
CA ARG A 92 10.24 -5.67 -0.10
C ARG A 92 9.41 -5.94 -1.34
N GLU A 93 9.57 -7.10 -1.99
CA GLU A 93 8.80 -7.50 -3.16
C GLU A 93 7.30 -7.60 -2.85
N ARG A 94 6.94 -8.01 -1.63
CA ARG A 94 5.55 -8.10 -1.16
C ARG A 94 4.90 -6.72 -0.94
N LEU A 95 5.68 -5.64 -0.92
CA LEU A 95 5.11 -4.29 -0.85
C LEU A 95 4.37 -3.91 -2.14
N LEU A 96 4.70 -4.55 -3.27
CA LEU A 96 3.99 -4.36 -4.52
C LEU A 96 2.56 -4.91 -4.43
N ASP A 97 2.41 -6.11 -3.87
CA ASP A 97 1.10 -6.72 -3.59
C ASP A 97 0.26 -5.79 -2.67
N ALA A 98 0.90 -5.24 -1.63
CA ALA A 98 0.24 -4.32 -0.71
C ALA A 98 -0.22 -3.03 -1.39
N ALA A 99 0.63 -2.45 -2.26
CA ALA A 99 0.27 -1.25 -3.02
C ALA A 99 -0.93 -1.50 -3.95
N GLU A 100 -0.98 -2.65 -4.62
CA GLU A 100 -2.13 -3.03 -5.46
C GLU A 100 -3.40 -3.16 -4.64
N GLN A 101 -3.33 -3.83 -3.48
CA GLN A 101 -4.50 -3.96 -2.60
C GLN A 101 -4.97 -2.60 -2.06
N MET A 102 -4.05 -1.71 -1.68
CA MET A 102 -4.40 -0.35 -1.24
C MET A 102 -5.11 0.47 -2.32
N ARG A 103 -4.68 0.34 -3.58
CA ARG A 103 -5.35 0.99 -4.70
C ARG A 103 -6.80 0.55 -4.82
N ASN A 104 -7.08 -0.73 -4.62
CA ASN A 104 -8.43 -1.26 -4.63
C ASN A 104 -9.27 -0.71 -3.46
N VAL A 105 -8.68 -0.60 -2.27
CA VAL A 105 -9.31 0.04 -1.10
C VAL A 105 -9.70 1.49 -1.40
N HIS A 106 -8.80 2.25 -2.02
CA HIS A 106 -9.08 3.62 -2.42
C HIS A 106 -10.23 3.70 -3.44
N GLN A 107 -10.26 2.84 -4.45
CA GLN A 107 -11.30 2.83 -5.49
C GLN A 107 -12.70 2.50 -4.94
N ILE A 108 -12.78 1.55 -4.01
CA ILE A 108 -14.07 1.11 -3.43
C ILE A 108 -14.49 2.04 -2.28
N GLY A 109 -13.54 2.74 -1.67
CA GLY A 109 -13.74 3.59 -0.50
C GLY A 109 -13.54 2.81 0.80
N TRP A 110 -12.92 3.49 1.77
CA TRP A 110 -12.47 2.90 3.04
C TRP A 110 -13.58 2.22 3.84
N GLU A 111 -14.76 2.85 3.96
CA GLU A 111 -15.87 2.30 4.74
C GLU A 111 -16.45 1.02 4.11
N LYS A 112 -16.51 0.95 2.78
CA LYS A 112 -16.91 -0.27 2.07
C LYS A 112 -15.85 -1.36 2.19
N ALA A 113 -14.57 -0.99 2.10
CA ALA A 113 -13.45 -1.91 2.25
C ALA A 113 -13.42 -2.53 3.66
N LYS A 114 -13.60 -1.72 4.72
CA LYS A 114 -13.71 -2.19 6.12
C LYS A 114 -14.76 -3.28 6.30
N ASN A 115 -15.94 -3.10 5.71
CA ASN A 115 -17.02 -4.09 5.76
C ASN A 115 -16.65 -5.41 5.08
N ILE A 116 -15.90 -5.35 3.98
CA ILE A 116 -15.41 -6.54 3.26
C ILE A 116 -14.35 -7.26 4.10
N PHE A 117 -13.35 -6.54 4.60
CA PHE A 117 -12.28 -7.13 5.43
C PHE A 117 -12.81 -7.69 6.75
N GLY A 118 -13.75 -6.99 7.39
CA GLY A 118 -14.41 -7.47 8.61
C GLY A 118 -15.17 -8.79 8.39
N ARG A 119 -15.78 -8.97 7.23
CA ARG A 119 -16.42 -10.25 6.84
C ARG A 119 -15.38 -11.33 6.53
N CYS A 120 -14.27 -10.99 5.89
CA CYS A 120 -13.19 -11.95 5.62
C CYS A 120 -12.50 -12.44 6.91
N CYS A 121 -12.31 -11.58 7.92
CA CYS A 121 -11.81 -11.99 9.24
C CYS A 121 -12.77 -12.97 9.94
N PHE A 122 -14.09 -12.85 9.71
CA PHE A 122 -15.08 -13.79 10.25
C PHE A 122 -14.96 -15.19 9.64
N PHE A 123 -14.58 -15.30 8.36
CA PHE A 123 -14.40 -16.60 7.69
C PHE A 123 -13.05 -17.27 8.00
N ILE A 124 -12.01 -16.51 8.35
CA ILE A 124 -10.70 -17.06 8.72
C ILE A 124 -10.75 -17.79 10.06
N LEU A 125 -11.65 -17.40 10.97
CA LEU A 125 -11.88 -18.12 12.22
C LEU A 125 -12.63 -19.45 12.04
N LEU A 126 -13.25 -19.71 10.89
CA LEU A 126 -14.11 -20.89 10.75
C LEU A 126 -13.53 -22.07 9.99
N LYS A 127 -12.69 -21.94 8.95
CA LYS A 127 -12.13 -23.16 8.30
C LYS A 127 -10.80 -22.92 7.58
N SER A 128 -9.87 -23.82 7.85
CA SER A 128 -8.89 -24.36 6.91
C SER A 128 -9.52 -24.65 5.54
N CYS A 129 -9.49 -23.69 4.61
CA CYS A 129 -9.74 -23.94 3.19
C CYS A 129 -9.23 -22.80 2.29
N CYS A 130 -8.16 -23.07 1.54
CA CYS A 130 -7.59 -22.21 0.50
C CYS A 130 -8.53 -21.90 -0.68
N SER A 131 -9.76 -22.42 -0.73
CA SER A 131 -10.66 -22.29 -1.89
C SER A 131 -11.53 -21.03 -1.89
N CYS A 132 -11.70 -20.33 -0.76
CA CYS A 132 -12.54 -19.13 -0.69
C CYS A 132 -11.83 -17.86 -1.18
N LEU A 133 -10.50 -17.77 -1.04
CA LEU A 133 -9.73 -16.60 -1.49
C LEU A 133 -9.81 -16.39 -3.00
N LEU A 134 -9.79 -17.47 -3.80
CA LEU A 134 -9.92 -17.38 -5.25
C LEU A 134 -11.33 -16.95 -5.71
N LYS A 135 -12.39 -17.43 -5.06
CA LYS A 135 -13.76 -17.00 -5.40
C LYS A 135 -13.98 -15.53 -5.12
N THR A 136 -13.51 -15.04 -3.98
CA THR A 136 -13.64 -13.61 -3.64
C THR A 136 -12.78 -12.74 -4.53
N ILE A 137 -11.56 -13.15 -4.90
CA ILE A 137 -10.71 -12.41 -5.87
C ILE A 137 -11.37 -12.39 -7.26
N ILE A 138 -11.98 -13.48 -7.71
CA ILE A 138 -12.70 -13.54 -9.00
C ILE A 138 -13.95 -12.63 -8.95
N GLU A 139 -14.74 -12.69 -7.89
CA GLU A 139 -15.89 -11.79 -7.72
C GLU A 139 -15.48 -10.32 -7.59
N PHE A 140 -14.34 -10.05 -6.96
CA PHE A 140 -13.76 -8.71 -6.87
C PHE A 140 -13.32 -8.19 -8.24
N LYS A 141 -12.67 -9.05 -9.06
CA LYS A 141 -12.27 -8.70 -10.44
C LYS A 141 -13.50 -8.46 -11.34
N VAL A 142 -14.56 -9.26 -11.17
CA VAL A 142 -15.84 -9.11 -11.88
C VAL A 142 -16.60 -7.87 -11.43
N SER A 143 -16.60 -7.54 -10.15
CA SER A 143 -17.27 -6.34 -9.60
C SER A 143 -16.57 -5.05 -10.05
N VAL A 144 -15.23 -5.02 -10.06
CA VAL A 144 -14.44 -3.87 -10.56
C VAL A 144 -14.62 -3.67 -12.07
N GLN A 145 -14.71 -4.75 -12.86
CA GLN A 145 -15.02 -4.64 -14.30
C GLN A 145 -16.45 -4.13 -14.55
N LYS A 146 -17.46 -4.61 -13.81
CA LYS A 146 -18.85 -4.12 -13.96
C LYS A 146 -18.98 -2.63 -13.60
N SER A 147 -18.29 -2.19 -12.55
CA SER A 147 -18.26 -0.78 -12.15
C SER A 147 -17.62 0.12 -13.22
N SER A 148 -16.56 -0.38 -13.87
CA SER A 148 -15.86 0.35 -14.94
C SER A 148 -16.67 0.44 -16.23
N ILE A 149 -17.46 -0.60 -16.54
CA ILE A 149 -18.36 -0.63 -17.71
C ILE A 149 -19.58 0.28 -17.49
N GLN A 150 -20.16 0.33 -16.28
CA GLN A 150 -21.26 1.25 -15.98
C GLN A 150 -20.82 2.72 -16.04
N PHE A 151 -19.58 3.05 -15.68
CA PHE A 151 -19.04 4.40 -15.81
C PHE A 151 -18.83 4.85 -17.27
N LEU A 152 -18.60 3.91 -18.19
CA LEU A 152 -18.48 4.17 -19.62
C LEU A 152 -19.83 4.39 -20.32
N PHE A 153 -20.94 3.88 -19.76
CA PHE A 153 -22.29 4.01 -20.33
C PHE A 153 -23.11 5.19 -19.80
N GLN A 154 -22.63 5.94 -18.79
CA GLN A 154 -23.28 7.17 -18.31
C GLN A 154 -22.66 8.47 -18.87
N LYS A 155 -21.73 8.37 -19.83
CA LYS A 155 -21.17 9.52 -20.57
C LYS A 155 -21.57 9.52 -22.05
N LYS A 156 -22.83 9.25 -22.35
CA LYS A 156 -23.45 9.54 -23.65
C LYS A 156 -24.78 10.22 -23.45
#